data_AF-A0A0L0F1M3-F1
#
_entry.id   AF-A0A0L0F1M3-F1
#
_cell.length_a   1.000
_cell.length_b   1.000
_cell.length_c   1.000
_cell.angle_alpha   90.00
_cell.angle_beta   90.00
_cell.angle_gamma   90.00
#
_symmetry.space_group_name_H-M   'P 1'
#
loop_
_entity.id
_entity.type
_entity.pdbx_description
1 polymer ?
#
loop_
_entity_poly.entity_id
_entity_poly.type
_entity_poly.pdbx_seq_one_letter_code
_entity_poly.pdbx_strand_id
1 'polypeptide(L)'
;MKYTYYADSHKILGQTFGMLVLQDFEALTPNLLARTVETVEGGGIVVLLLRTMKSLRQLYTMTMDVHSRFRTEAHQDVVARFNERFLLSLGDCQN
;
A
#
# COMPACT_ATOMS: atom_id res chain seq x y z
N MET A 1 3.00 -20.96 7.23
CA MET A 1 2.16 -19.77 6.97
C MET A 1 1.83 -19.12 8.30
N LYS A 2 2.29 -17.89 8.53
CA LYS A 2 2.11 -17.16 9.80
C LYS A 2 1.07 -16.07 9.60
N TYR A 3 0.00 -16.11 10.39
CA TYR A 3 -1.02 -15.06 10.40
C TYR A 3 -0.70 -14.08 11.51
N THR A 4 -0.71 -12.79 11.21
CA THR A 4 -0.40 -11.73 12.18
C THR A 4 -1.34 -10.57 11.93
N TYR A 5 -2.01 -10.13 13.00
CA TYR A 5 -2.85 -8.94 12.95
C TYR A 5 -1.98 -7.69 12.81
N TYR A 6 -2.50 -6.63 12.18
CA TYR A 6 -1.74 -5.40 11.96
C TYR A 6 -1.20 -4.76 13.24
N ALA A 7 -1.98 -4.80 14.33
CA ALA A 7 -1.55 -4.33 15.66
C ALA A 7 -0.31 -5.09 16.19
N ASP A 8 -0.17 -6.35 15.78
CA ASP A 8 0.87 -7.28 16.20
C ASP A 8 2.04 -7.38 15.22
N SER A 9 2.09 -6.53 14.19
CA SER A 9 3.17 -6.49 13.18
C SER A 9 4.58 -6.33 13.77
N HIS A 10 4.71 -5.83 15.00
CA HIS A 10 5.99 -5.76 15.70
C HIS A 10 6.55 -7.13 16.09
N LYS A 11 5.71 -8.17 16.22
CA LYS A 11 6.11 -9.54 16.59
C LYS A 11 6.81 -10.31 15.47
N ILE A 12 6.79 -9.78 14.25
CA ILE A 12 7.44 -10.38 13.08
C ILE A 12 8.74 -9.68 12.69
N LEU A 13 9.12 -8.61 13.40
CA LEU A 13 10.41 -7.95 13.19
C LEU A 13 11.57 -8.91 13.47
N GLY A 14 12.59 -8.89 12.61
CA GLY A 14 13.73 -9.80 12.68
C GLY A 14 13.47 -11.22 12.16
N GLN A 15 12.26 -11.49 11.64
CA GLN A 15 11.96 -12.71 10.89
C GLN A 15 11.89 -12.37 9.40
N THR A 16 12.32 -13.32 8.57
CA THR A 16 12.21 -13.22 7.11
C THR A 16 11.22 -14.22 6.56
N PHE A 17 10.48 -13.82 5.52
CA PHE A 17 9.49 -14.63 4.83
C PHE A 17 9.69 -14.50 3.32
N GLY A 18 9.49 -15.60 2.58
CA GLY A 18 9.50 -15.57 1.12
C GLY A 18 8.28 -14.90 0.48
N MET A 19 7.19 -14.73 1.24
CA MET A 19 5.96 -14.12 0.72
C MET A 19 5.20 -13.36 1.82
N LEU A 20 4.75 -12.16 1.49
CA LEU A 20 3.88 -11.32 2.31
C LEU A 20 2.54 -11.13 1.61
N VAL A 21 1.42 -11.29 2.34
CA VAL A 21 0.07 -11.02 1.83
C VAL A 21 -0.63 -10.05 2.77
N LEU A 22 -1.03 -8.88 2.24
CA LEU A 22 -1.77 -7.85 2.98
C LEU A 22 -3.21 -7.80 2.46
N GLN A 23 -4.17 -8.14 3.32
CA GLN A 23 -5.58 -8.38 2.94
C GLN A 23 -6.46 -7.12 2.92
N ASP A 24 -6.09 -6.11 3.70
CA ASP A 24 -6.83 -4.86 3.84
C ASP A 24 -5.88 -3.69 3.62
N PHE A 25 -5.93 -3.15 2.41
CA PHE A 25 -5.12 -2.01 1.99
C PHE A 25 -5.52 -0.71 2.69
N GLU A 26 -6.80 -0.52 3.02
CA GLU A 26 -7.28 0.76 3.54
C GLU A 26 -6.77 1.02 4.96
N ALA A 27 -6.54 -0.05 5.73
CA ALA A 27 -5.95 0.01 7.08
C ALA A 27 -4.42 0.13 7.08
N LEU A 28 -3.75 0.12 5.92
CA LEU A 28 -2.29 0.21 5.88
C LEU A 28 -1.82 1.63 6.18
N THR A 29 -0.87 1.70 7.11
CA THR A 29 -0.10 2.91 7.39
C THR A 29 1.31 2.73 6.84
N PRO A 30 2.05 3.82 6.55
CA PRO A 30 3.42 3.73 6.07
C PRO A 30 4.32 2.88 6.97
N ASN A 31 4.15 3.00 8.29
CA ASN A 31 4.93 2.25 9.26
C ASN A 31 4.57 0.75 9.29
N LEU A 32 3.32 0.37 9.07
CA LEU A 32 2.94 -1.04 8.91
C LEU A 32 3.53 -1.61 7.63
N LEU A 33 3.46 -0.85 6.54
CA LEU A 33 3.99 -1.26 5.24
C LEU A 33 5.51 -1.45 5.30
N ALA A 34 6.26 -0.48 5.83
CA ALA A 34 7.72 -0.58 5.95
C ALA A 34 8.13 -1.81 6.78
N ARG A 35 7.51 -2.00 7.95
CA ARG A 35 7.82 -3.14 8.83
C ARG A 35 7.50 -4.49 8.20
N THR A 36 6.41 -4.59 7.45
CA THR A 36 6.01 -5.86 6.82
C THR A 36 6.87 -6.15 5.59
N VAL A 37 7.18 -5.14 4.77
CA VAL A 37 8.05 -5.29 3.60
C VAL A 37 9.49 -5.64 3.99
N GLU A 38 10.01 -5.06 5.09
CA GLU A 38 11.35 -5.41 5.62
C GLU A 38 11.48 -6.89 6.00
N THR A 39 10.37 -7.53 6.40
CA THR A 39 10.37 -8.97 6.72
C THR A 39 10.36 -9.86 5.48
N VAL A 40 10.38 -9.32 4.26
CA VAL A 40 10.44 -10.12 3.04
C VAL A 40 11.89 -10.29 2.60
N GLU A 41 12.31 -11.53 2.38
CA GLU A 41 13.67 -11.81 1.92
C GLU A 41 13.89 -11.33 0.47
N GLY A 42 15.15 -11.10 0.10
CA GLY A 42 15.51 -10.73 -1.28
C GLY A 42 15.08 -11.82 -2.27
N GLY A 43 14.27 -11.44 -3.26
CA GLY A 43 13.64 -12.38 -4.20
C GLY A 43 12.27 -12.90 -3.77
N GLY A 44 11.77 -12.47 -2.61
CA GLY A 44 10.41 -12.76 -2.15
C GLY A 44 9.34 -11.90 -2.84
N ILE A 45 8.08 -12.23 -2.58
CA ILE A 45 6.91 -11.60 -3.23
C ILE A 45 6.02 -10.89 -2.20
N VAL A 46 5.62 -9.65 -2.49
CA VAL A 46 4.61 -8.90 -1.73
C VAL A 46 3.31 -8.85 -2.52
N VAL A 47 2.21 -9.32 -1.92
CA VAL A 47 0.87 -9.32 -2.54
C VAL A 47 -0.07 -8.42 -1.74
N LEU A 48 -0.69 -7.46 -2.44
CA LEU A 48 -1.67 -6.52 -1.90
C LEU A 48 -3.07 -6.87 -2.44
N LEU A 49 -4.04 -7.10 -1.56
CA LEU A 49 -5.44 -7.31 -1.95
C LEU A 49 -6.23 -6.00 -1.87
N LEU A 50 -6.77 -5.56 -3.00
CA LEU A 50 -7.61 -4.38 -3.11
C LEU A 50 -9.07 -4.81 -3.05
N ARG A 51 -9.73 -4.61 -1.90
CA ARG A 51 -11.08 -5.15 -1.64
C ARG A 51 -12.21 -4.20 -2.04
N THR A 52 -11.97 -2.89 -2.09
CA THR A 52 -13.04 -1.89 -2.25
C THR A 52 -13.11 -1.31 -3.67
N MET A 53 -14.33 -1.14 -4.19
CA MET A 53 -14.60 -0.42 -5.45
C MET A 53 -14.07 1.02 -5.44
N LYS A 54 -13.91 1.62 -4.25
CA LYS A 54 -13.27 2.93 -4.07
C LYS A 54 -11.80 2.90 -4.46
N SER A 55 -11.05 1.88 -4.02
CA SER A 55 -9.64 1.69 -4.37
C SER A 55 -9.45 1.41 -5.87
N LEU A 56 -10.33 0.60 -6.48
CA LEU A 56 -10.31 0.35 -7.94
C LEU A 56 -10.68 1.60 -8.74
N ARG A 57 -11.73 2.33 -8.35
CA ARG A 57 -12.08 3.59 -9.02
C ARG A 57 -10.98 4.64 -8.87
N GLN A 58 -10.31 4.69 -7.72
CA GLN A 58 -9.10 5.50 -7.54
C GLN A 58 -8.01 5.06 -8.51
N LEU A 59 -7.68 3.77 -8.65
CA LEU A 59 -6.70 3.29 -9.65
C LEU A 59 -7.00 3.82 -11.06
N TYR A 60 -8.22 3.60 -11.55
CA TYR A 60 -8.64 4.01 -12.90
C TYR A 60 -8.66 5.53 -13.08
N THR A 61 -9.11 6.26 -12.05
CA THR A 61 -9.17 7.72 -12.12
C THR A 61 -7.78 8.32 -12.01
N MET A 62 -6.88 7.74 -11.21
CA MET A 62 -5.52 8.23 -11.02
C MET A 62 -4.68 8.18 -12.29
N THR A 63 -4.83 7.16 -13.13
CA THR A 63 -4.16 7.13 -14.45
C THR A 63 -4.61 8.27 -15.35
N MET A 64 -5.87 8.69 -15.24
CA MET A 64 -6.40 9.86 -15.96
C MET A 64 -6.00 11.20 -15.31
N ASP A 65 -5.99 11.28 -13.97
CA ASP A 65 -5.79 12.51 -13.18
C ASP A 65 -4.32 12.96 -13.07
N VAL A 66 -3.33 12.10 -13.42
CA VAL A 66 -1.92 12.53 -13.53
C VAL A 66 -1.76 13.70 -14.52
N HIS A 67 -2.61 13.75 -15.56
CA HIS A 67 -2.62 14.83 -16.54
C HIS A 67 -3.30 16.12 -16.04
N SER A 68 -4.11 16.06 -14.98
CA SER A 68 -4.86 17.21 -14.43
C SER A 68 -4.25 17.76 -13.12
N ARG A 69 -3.65 16.91 -12.28
CA ARG A 69 -3.17 17.24 -10.92
C ARG A 69 -1.86 18.02 -10.85
N PHE A 70 -1.23 18.37 -11.98
CA PHE A 70 -0.14 19.37 -11.99
C PHE A 70 -0.62 20.79 -11.60
N ARG A 71 -1.94 21.02 -11.52
CA ARG A 71 -2.53 22.24 -11.00
C ARG A 71 -3.71 21.93 -10.09
N THR A 72 -3.46 21.93 -8.77
CA THR A 72 -4.21 22.65 -7.71
C THR A 72 -4.08 21.92 -6.37
N GLU A 73 -3.42 22.57 -5.41
CA GLU A 73 -3.38 22.19 -3.99
C GLU A 73 -4.50 22.93 -3.23
N ALA A 74 -5.69 22.36 -3.07
CA ALA A 74 -6.65 22.87 -2.08
C ALA A 74 -7.83 21.92 -1.83
N HIS A 75 -7.76 21.08 -0.79
CA HIS A 75 -8.89 20.89 0.14
C HIS A 75 -8.52 20.11 1.42
N GLN A 76 -9.11 20.56 2.53
CA GLN A 76 -8.99 20.07 3.91
C GLN A 76 -10.03 18.98 4.22
N ASP A 77 -9.97 17.84 3.53
CA ASP A 77 -10.60 16.61 4.03
C ASP A 77 -9.50 15.64 4.45
N VAL A 78 -9.72 14.90 5.54
CA VAL A 78 -8.84 13.78 5.95
C VAL A 78 -9.04 12.64 4.96
N VAL A 79 -8.55 12.84 3.73
CA VAL A 79 -8.51 11.83 2.69
C VAL A 79 -7.24 11.03 2.90
N ALA A 80 -7.30 9.71 2.69
CA ALA A 80 -6.15 8.81 2.76
C ALA A 80 -5.14 9.09 1.62
N ARG A 81 -4.44 10.23 1.69
CA ARG A 81 -3.48 10.70 0.68
C ARG A 81 -2.28 9.77 0.53
N PHE A 82 -1.89 9.10 1.62
CA PHE A 82 -0.86 8.07 1.55
C PHE A 82 -1.32 6.92 0.65
N ASN A 83 -2.53 6.41 0.84
CA ASN A 83 -3.07 5.31 0.05
C ASN A 83 -3.15 5.69 -1.43
N GLU A 84 -3.59 6.91 -1.78
CA GLU A 84 -3.60 7.39 -3.17
C GLU A 84 -2.18 7.48 -3.77
N ARG A 85 -1.24 8.13 -3.08
CA ARG A 85 0.14 8.28 -3.57
C ARG A 85 0.87 6.95 -3.66
N PHE A 86 0.63 6.05 -2.71
CA PHE A 86 1.20 4.72 -2.71
C PHE A 86 0.72 3.92 -3.92
N LEU A 87 -0.59 3.97 -4.20
CA LEU A 87 -1.16 3.29 -5.36
C LEU A 87 -0.62 3.85 -6.69
N LEU A 88 -0.43 5.18 -6.79
CA LEU A 88 0.26 5.81 -7.91
C LEU A 88 1.70 5.28 -8.07
N SER A 89 2.44 5.21 -6.96
CA SER A 89 3.82 4.69 -6.98
C SER A 89 3.91 3.23 -7.40
N LEU A 90 2.85 2.43 -7.21
CA LEU A 90 2.80 1.06 -7.73
C LEU A 90 2.69 1.03 -9.26
N GLY A 91 2.03 2.02 -9.88
CA GLY A 91 1.97 2.14 -11.34
C GLY A 91 3.32 2.47 -11.98
N ASP A 92 4.15 3.25 -11.28
CA ASP A 92 5.51 3.62 -11.70
C ASP A 92 6.59 2.62 -11.23
N CYS A 93 6.21 1.59 -10.46
CA CYS A 93 7.14 0.60 -9.93
C CYS A 93 7.62 -0.35 -11.06
N GLN A 94 8.93 -0.37 -11.31
CA GLN A 94 9.56 -1.17 -12.39
C GLN A 94 10.01 -2.57 -11.94
N ASN A 95 9.84 -2.92 -10.67
CA ASN A 95 10.23 -4.21 -10.11
C ASN A 95 9.28 -5.34 -10.51
#